data_AF-A0A5J4SSN6-F1
#
_entry.id   AF-A0A5J4SSN6-F1
#
_cell.length_a   1.000
_cell.length_b   1.000
_cell.length_c   1.000
_cell.angle_alpha   90.00
_cell.angle_beta   90.00
_cell.angle_gamma   90.00
#
_symmetry.space_group_name_H-M   'P 1'
#
loop_
_entity.id
_entity.type
_entity.pdbx_description
1 polymer ?
#
loop_
_entity_poly.entity_id
_entity_poly.type
_entity_poly.pdbx_seq_one_letter_code
_entity_poly.pdbx_strand_id
1 'polypeptide(L)'
;MNLEVFHSRLSDIYNKYNNTIKPLIADIEARQQQFPDSLFNEIRALNDHIARCYIKGFADDRVEVELKNAEGHIYRITLDCYKYLNVWFFDYIKEIDKDYISKLDITLIDNGMFAIQYRNYQKEAITLIRDAKKSESIDKQKSFDLYQKAYNTYSELEKLIDTNISSLNWVKFRKGITKIGSILVWIISIIISSLVTIFVGCDWIKSFFLNVF
;
A
#
# COMPACT_ATOMS: atom_id res chain seq x y z
N MET A 1 -26.09 -10.63 -36.53
CA MET A 1 -26.22 -10.00 -35.21
C MET A 1 -26.83 -8.63 -35.42
N ASN A 2 -27.75 -8.20 -34.55
CA ASN A 2 -28.31 -6.86 -34.64
C ASN A 2 -27.18 -5.82 -34.40
N LEU A 3 -27.05 -4.85 -35.31
CA LEU A 3 -26.09 -3.74 -35.22
C LEU A 3 -26.18 -2.98 -33.89
N GLU A 4 -27.39 -2.78 -33.34
CA GLU A 4 -27.57 -2.13 -32.04
C GLU A 4 -26.95 -2.94 -30.90
N VAL A 5 -27.13 -4.26 -30.91
CA VAL A 5 -26.55 -5.17 -29.90
C VAL A 5 -25.03 -5.16 -29.98
N PHE A 6 -24.48 -5.19 -31.21
CA PHE A 6 -23.04 -5.06 -31.45
C PHE A 6 -22.49 -3.76 -30.88
N HIS A 7 -23.08 -2.63 -31.25
CA HIS A 7 -22.62 -1.31 -30.82
C HIS A 7 -22.75 -1.12 -29.31
N SER A 8 -23.82 -1.63 -28.70
CA SER A 8 -24.00 -1.59 -27.25
C SER A 8 -22.88 -2.33 -26.52
N ARG A 9 -22.59 -3.57 -26.91
CA ARG A 9 -21.52 -4.37 -26.30
C ARG A 9 -20.14 -3.77 -26.50
N LEU A 10 -19.87 -3.26 -27.70
CA LEU A 10 -18.60 -2.58 -27.99
C LEU A 10 -18.45 -1.30 -27.15
N SER A 11 -19.54 -0.54 -26.98
CA SER A 11 -19.58 0.62 -26.09
C SER A 11 -19.27 0.23 -24.64
N ASP A 12 -19.83 -0.87 -24.14
CA ASP A 12 -19.55 -1.37 -22.79
C ASP A 12 -18.09 -1.77 -22.59
N ILE A 13 -17.48 -2.42 -23.59
CA ILE A 13 -16.05 -2.75 -23.60
C ILE A 13 -15.21 -1.48 -23.46
N TYR A 14 -15.44 -0.47 -24.30
CA TYR A 14 -14.67 0.77 -24.26
C TYR A 14 -14.97 1.63 -23.04
N ASN A 15 -16.20 1.59 -22.51
CA ASN A 15 -16.56 2.24 -21.27
C ASN A 15 -15.73 1.66 -20.10
N LYS A 16 -15.69 0.33 -19.97
CA LYS A 16 -14.84 -0.34 -18.97
C LYS A 16 -13.36 -0.04 -19.17
N TYR A 17 -12.90 0.00 -20.42
CA TYR A 17 -11.52 0.36 -20.72
C TYR A 17 -11.19 1.78 -20.23
N ASN A 18 -12.02 2.77 -20.59
CA ASN A 18 -11.76 4.17 -20.27
C ASN A 18 -11.94 4.52 -18.80
N ASN A 19 -12.96 3.96 -18.15
CA ASN A 19 -13.37 4.38 -16.82
C ASN A 19 -12.88 3.46 -15.69
N THR A 20 -12.31 2.30 -16.02
CA THR A 20 -11.77 1.36 -15.03
C THR A 20 -10.32 0.98 -15.34
N ILE A 21 -10.06 0.41 -16.51
CA ILE A 21 -8.73 -0.12 -16.84
C ILE A 21 -7.69 1.01 -16.98
N LYS A 22 -8.02 2.07 -17.73
CA LYS A 22 -7.09 3.16 -17.99
C LYS A 22 -6.62 3.88 -16.71
N PRO A 23 -7.49 4.21 -15.74
CA PRO A 23 -7.06 4.70 -14.43
C PRO A 23 -6.14 3.72 -13.68
N LEU A 24 -6.47 2.42 -13.67
CA LEU A 24 -5.64 1.42 -13.00
C LEU A 24 -4.25 1.27 -13.65
N ILE A 25 -4.19 1.33 -14.99
CA ILE A 25 -2.93 1.35 -15.73
C ILE A 25 -2.10 2.58 -15.35
N ALA A 26 -2.72 3.76 -15.31
CA ALA A 26 -2.02 4.99 -14.94
C ALA A 26 -1.44 4.89 -13.51
N ASP A 27 -2.16 4.25 -12.58
CA ASP A 27 -1.68 4.00 -11.22
C ASP A 27 -0.49 3.02 -11.20
N ILE A 28 -0.54 1.95 -12.01
CA ILE A 28 0.59 1.01 -12.16
C ILE A 28 1.82 1.73 -12.70
N GLU A 29 1.67 2.53 -13.76
CA GLU A 29 2.77 3.27 -14.38
C GLU A 29 3.38 4.29 -13.42
N ALA A 30 2.55 5.01 -12.66
CA ALA A 30 3.00 5.96 -11.65
C ALA A 30 3.83 5.29 -10.54
N ARG A 31 3.50 4.03 -10.20
CA ARG A 31 4.11 3.28 -9.10
C ARG A 31 5.31 2.43 -9.50
N GLN A 32 5.29 1.82 -10.68
CA GLN A 32 6.31 0.85 -11.13
C GLN A 32 7.25 1.42 -12.20
N GLN A 33 6.94 2.60 -12.77
CA GLN A 33 7.69 3.24 -13.87
C GLN A 33 7.83 2.39 -15.14
N GLN A 34 7.17 1.23 -15.20
CA GLN A 34 7.18 0.30 -16.32
C GLN A 34 5.80 -0.29 -16.52
N PHE A 35 5.45 -0.48 -17.79
CA PHE A 35 4.20 -1.11 -18.17
C PHE A 35 4.38 -2.63 -18.25
N PRO A 36 3.58 -3.45 -17.53
CA PRO A 36 3.75 -4.90 -17.56
C PRO A 36 3.44 -5.54 -18.93
N ASP A 37 4.36 -6.37 -19.44
CA ASP A 37 4.20 -7.07 -20.72
C ASP A 37 2.94 -7.95 -20.79
N SER A 38 2.55 -8.55 -19.66
CA SER A 38 1.34 -9.36 -19.54
C SER A 38 0.08 -8.53 -19.83
N LEU A 39 -0.03 -7.34 -19.21
CA LEU A 39 -1.12 -6.40 -19.48
C LEU A 39 -1.11 -5.92 -20.93
N PHE A 40 0.08 -5.71 -21.50
CA PHE A 40 0.20 -5.31 -22.91
C PHE A 40 -0.36 -6.37 -23.84
N ASN A 41 -0.01 -7.63 -23.58
CA ASN A 41 -0.49 -8.76 -24.35
C ASN A 41 -2.01 -8.92 -24.27
N GLU A 42 -2.61 -8.70 -23.11
CA GLU A 42 -4.06 -8.75 -22.93
C GLU A 42 -4.78 -7.59 -23.66
N ILE A 43 -4.23 -6.38 -23.62
CA ILE A 43 -4.75 -5.22 -24.37
C ILE A 43 -4.62 -5.43 -25.88
N ARG A 44 -3.49 -6.00 -26.34
CA ARG A 44 -3.32 -6.35 -27.74
C ARG A 44 -4.34 -7.40 -28.18
N ALA A 45 -4.54 -8.45 -27.40
CA ALA A 45 -5.52 -9.49 -27.69
C ALA A 45 -6.96 -8.92 -27.72
N LEU A 46 -7.31 -8.02 -26.80
CA LEU A 46 -8.57 -7.29 -26.82
C LEU A 46 -8.80 -6.58 -28.17
N ASN A 47 -7.81 -5.81 -28.62
CA ASN A 47 -7.89 -5.09 -29.89
C ASN A 47 -7.94 -6.03 -31.10
N ASP A 48 -7.19 -7.14 -31.08
CA ASP A 48 -7.23 -8.15 -32.13
C ASP A 48 -8.63 -8.77 -32.27
N HIS A 49 -9.30 -9.09 -31.16
CA HIS A 49 -10.66 -9.61 -31.16
C HIS A 49 -11.67 -8.58 -31.69
N ILE A 50 -11.56 -7.31 -31.27
CA ILE A 50 -12.41 -6.23 -31.80
C ILE A 50 -12.19 -6.05 -33.31
N ALA A 51 -10.95 -6.07 -33.79
CA ALA A 51 -10.63 -5.92 -35.21
C ALA A 51 -11.24 -7.05 -36.06
N ARG A 52 -11.22 -8.30 -35.57
CA ARG A 52 -11.80 -9.46 -36.26
C ARG A 52 -13.32 -9.35 -36.47
N CYS A 53 -14.03 -8.63 -35.61
CA CYS A 53 -15.46 -8.34 -35.79
C CYS A 53 -15.76 -7.58 -37.09
N TYR A 54 -14.78 -6.91 -37.69
CA TYR A 54 -14.93 -6.10 -38.92
C TYR A 54 -14.45 -6.80 -40.18
N ILE A 55 -14.06 -8.07 -40.12
CA ILE A 55 -13.66 -8.83 -41.32
C ILE A 55 -14.87 -8.97 -42.26
N LYS A 56 -14.69 -8.61 -43.53
CA LYS A 56 -15.77 -8.68 -44.53
C LYS A 56 -16.17 -10.15 -44.78
N GLY A 57 -17.47 -10.43 -44.75
CA GLY A 57 -18.01 -11.78 -44.96
C GLY A 57 -17.84 -12.70 -43.75
N PHE A 58 -17.47 -12.14 -42.59
CA PHE A 58 -17.45 -12.89 -41.34
C PHE A 58 -18.88 -13.14 -40.87
N ALA A 59 -19.21 -14.40 -40.59
CA ALA A 59 -20.55 -14.79 -40.19
C ALA A 59 -20.90 -14.23 -38.80
N ASP A 60 -22.18 -13.97 -38.57
CA ASP A 60 -22.69 -13.32 -37.37
C ASP A 60 -22.36 -14.07 -36.07
N ASP A 61 -22.36 -15.40 -36.11
CA ASP A 61 -21.97 -16.29 -35.01
C ASP A 61 -20.50 -16.12 -34.63
N ARG A 62 -19.64 -15.83 -35.60
CA ARG A 62 -18.22 -15.57 -35.35
C ARG A 62 -18.01 -14.22 -34.69
N VAL A 63 -18.74 -13.19 -35.11
CA VAL A 63 -18.66 -11.87 -34.47
C VAL A 63 -19.07 -11.95 -32.99
N GLU A 64 -20.11 -12.73 -32.68
CA GLU A 64 -20.54 -12.98 -31.30
C GLU A 64 -19.43 -13.62 -30.44
N VAL A 65 -18.71 -14.60 -31.00
CA VAL A 65 -17.57 -15.24 -30.32
C VAL A 65 -16.43 -14.26 -30.10
N GLU A 66 -16.08 -13.45 -31.10
CA GLU A 66 -15.00 -12.46 -30.98
C GLU A 66 -15.34 -11.38 -29.93
N LEU A 67 -16.59 -10.90 -29.86
CA LEU A 67 -17.04 -9.99 -28.81
C LEU A 67 -16.95 -10.62 -27.41
N LYS A 68 -17.40 -11.87 -27.27
CA LYS A 68 -17.30 -12.58 -25.98
C LYS A 68 -15.85 -12.76 -25.55
N ASN A 69 -14.95 -13.01 -26.49
CA ASN A 69 -13.51 -13.09 -26.21
C ASN A 69 -12.95 -11.73 -25.76
N ALA A 70 -13.31 -10.64 -26.45
CA ALA A 70 -12.95 -9.27 -26.06
C ALA A 70 -13.44 -8.93 -24.64
N GLU A 71 -14.68 -9.26 -24.29
CA GLU A 71 -15.22 -9.12 -22.93
C GLU A 71 -14.41 -9.93 -21.89
N GLY A 72 -13.98 -11.13 -22.27
CA GLY A 72 -13.07 -11.95 -21.46
C GLY A 72 -11.72 -11.26 -21.21
N HIS A 73 -11.16 -10.57 -22.21
CA HIS A 73 -9.92 -9.80 -22.03
C HIS A 73 -10.13 -8.59 -21.12
N ILE A 74 -11.25 -7.87 -21.21
CA ILE A 74 -11.56 -6.78 -20.24
C ILE A 74 -11.52 -7.29 -18.80
N TYR A 75 -12.11 -8.46 -18.55
CA TYR A 75 -12.07 -9.08 -17.24
C TYR A 75 -10.63 -9.41 -16.80
N ARG A 76 -9.84 -10.05 -17.67
CA ARG A 76 -8.44 -10.42 -17.38
C ARG A 76 -7.56 -9.19 -17.12
N ILE A 77 -7.63 -8.19 -17.98
CA ILE A 77 -6.88 -6.93 -17.83
C ILE A 77 -7.19 -6.29 -16.48
N THR A 78 -8.48 -6.18 -16.12
CA THR A 78 -8.88 -5.54 -14.86
C THR A 78 -8.40 -6.34 -13.64
N LEU A 79 -8.53 -7.68 -13.68
CA LEU A 79 -8.03 -8.56 -12.63
C LEU A 79 -6.52 -8.45 -12.46
N ASP A 80 -5.78 -8.48 -13.57
CA ASP A 80 -4.32 -8.39 -13.56
C ASP A 80 -3.87 -7.03 -13.04
N CYS A 81 -4.56 -5.94 -13.39
CA CYS A 81 -4.29 -4.63 -12.81
C CYS A 81 -4.40 -4.64 -11.28
N TYR A 82 -5.48 -5.19 -10.72
CA TYR A 82 -5.61 -5.33 -9.28
C TYR A 82 -4.52 -6.20 -8.67
N LYS A 83 -4.12 -7.29 -9.33
CA LYS A 83 -3.02 -8.14 -8.85
C LYS A 83 -1.70 -7.37 -8.80
N TYR A 84 -1.35 -6.65 -9.86
CA TYR A 84 -0.13 -5.84 -9.90
C TYR A 84 -0.09 -4.79 -8.80
N LEU A 85 -1.19 -4.05 -8.62
CA LEU A 85 -1.28 -3.01 -7.58
C LEU A 85 -1.23 -3.62 -6.19
N ASN A 86 -1.91 -4.74 -5.95
CA ASN A 86 -1.87 -5.44 -4.65
C ASN A 86 -0.46 -5.94 -4.29
N VAL A 87 0.31 -6.43 -5.27
CA VAL A 87 1.71 -6.84 -5.05
C VAL A 87 2.55 -5.63 -4.69
N TRP A 88 2.44 -4.54 -5.46
CA TRP A 88 3.16 -3.30 -5.18
C TRP A 88 2.84 -2.77 -3.78
N PHE A 89 1.55 -2.71 -3.41
CA PHE A 89 1.13 -2.24 -2.09
C PHE A 89 1.66 -3.11 -0.96
N PHE A 90 1.67 -4.43 -1.15
CA PHE A 90 2.23 -5.33 -0.15
C PHE A 90 3.71 -5.04 0.11
N ASP A 91 4.50 -4.86 -0.94
CA ASP A 91 5.93 -4.56 -0.81
C ASP A 91 6.15 -3.15 -0.23
N TYR A 92 5.43 -2.14 -0.72
CA TYR A 92 5.47 -0.77 -0.20
C TYR A 92 5.16 -0.69 1.30
N ILE A 93 4.05 -1.30 1.74
CA ILE A 93 3.65 -1.30 3.15
C ILE A 93 4.67 -2.06 4.00
N LYS A 94 5.20 -3.18 3.51
CA LYS A 94 6.24 -3.95 4.21
C LYS A 94 7.52 -3.13 4.41
N GLU A 95 7.94 -2.36 3.41
CA GLU A 95 9.10 -1.48 3.49
C GLU A 95 8.87 -0.33 4.45
N ILE A 96 7.73 0.37 4.35
CA ILE A 96 7.34 1.43 5.29
C ILE A 96 7.27 0.91 6.72
N ASP A 97 6.70 -0.28 6.92
CA ASP A 97 6.57 -0.86 8.25
C ASP A 97 7.94 -1.12 8.87
N LYS A 98 8.82 -1.79 8.11
CA LYS A 98 10.18 -2.11 8.53
C LYS A 98 11.03 -0.86 8.78
N ASP A 99 10.98 0.11 7.86
CA ASP A 99 11.92 1.21 7.87
C ASP A 99 11.46 2.42 8.68
N TYR A 100 10.15 2.55 8.89
CA TYR A 100 9.56 3.72 9.51
C TYR A 100 8.59 3.38 10.64
N ILE A 101 7.45 2.73 10.36
CA ILE A 101 6.33 2.62 11.32
C ILE A 101 6.71 1.80 12.56
N SER A 102 7.34 0.63 12.40
CA SER A 102 7.74 -0.25 13.52
C SER A 102 8.74 0.40 14.48
N LYS A 103 9.43 1.45 14.04
CA LYS A 103 10.39 2.20 14.86
C LYS A 103 9.72 3.31 15.66
N LEU A 104 8.43 3.59 15.46
CA LEU A 104 7.71 4.66 16.12
C LEU A 104 6.70 4.11 17.12
N ASP A 105 6.47 4.85 18.19
CA ASP A 105 5.33 4.62 19.05
C ASP A 105 4.10 5.31 18.44
N ILE A 106 3.49 4.64 17.46
CA ILE A 106 2.34 5.14 16.73
C ILE A 106 1.05 5.21 17.58
N THR A 107 1.07 4.71 18.83
CA THR A 107 -0.06 4.86 19.76
C THR A 107 -0.23 6.30 20.25
N LEU A 108 0.81 7.12 20.10
CA LEU A 108 0.80 8.54 20.45
C LEU A 108 0.05 9.40 19.43
N ILE A 109 -0.35 8.84 18.29
CA ILE A 109 -1.04 9.54 17.20
C ILE A 109 -2.54 9.35 17.37
N ASP A 110 -3.28 10.45 17.33
CA ASP A 110 -4.75 10.47 17.37
C ASP A 110 -5.33 9.58 18.48
N ASN A 111 -4.81 9.73 19.71
CA ASN A 111 -5.21 8.94 20.88
C ASN A 111 -5.18 7.42 20.66
N GLY A 112 -4.27 6.93 19.81
CA GLY A 112 -4.10 5.51 19.49
C GLY A 112 -4.96 5.00 18.34
N MET A 113 -5.87 5.82 17.79
CA MET A 113 -6.76 5.41 16.70
C MET A 113 -5.99 5.07 15.43
N PHE A 114 -4.94 5.82 15.11
CA PHE A 114 -4.07 5.53 13.97
C PHE A 114 -3.50 4.10 14.03
N ALA A 115 -3.00 3.69 15.20
CA ALA A 115 -2.39 2.37 15.38
C ALA A 115 -3.41 1.23 15.17
N ILE A 116 -4.66 1.44 15.61
CA ILE A 116 -5.74 0.48 15.42
C ILE A 116 -6.12 0.38 13.94
N GLN A 117 -6.35 1.52 13.29
CA GLN A 117 -6.75 1.57 11.88
C GLN A 117 -5.67 0.98 10.97
N TYR A 118 -4.42 1.37 11.16
CA TYR A 118 -3.27 0.85 10.40
C TYR A 118 -3.21 -0.68 10.44
N ARG A 119 -3.26 -1.26 11.65
CA ARG A 119 -3.20 -2.72 11.84
C ARG A 119 -4.43 -3.42 11.25
N ASN A 120 -5.61 -2.81 11.36
CA ASN A 120 -6.84 -3.37 10.82
C ASN A 120 -6.79 -3.43 9.29
N TYR A 121 -6.49 -2.30 8.63
CA TYR A 121 -6.37 -2.27 7.17
C TYR A 121 -5.29 -3.22 6.66
N GLN A 122 -4.12 -3.25 7.30
CA GLN A 122 -3.03 -4.16 6.91
C GLN A 122 -3.48 -5.62 7.00
N LYS A 123 -4.07 -6.02 8.13
CA LYS A 123 -4.54 -7.39 8.35
C LYS A 123 -5.67 -7.76 7.38
N GLU A 124 -6.60 -6.83 7.15
CA GLU A 124 -7.74 -7.03 6.24
C GLU A 124 -7.25 -7.24 4.81
N ALA A 125 -6.39 -6.37 4.29
CA ALA A 125 -5.87 -6.47 2.93
C ALA A 125 -5.12 -7.79 2.68
N ILE A 126 -4.27 -8.21 3.63
CA ILE A 126 -3.56 -9.50 3.57
C ILE A 126 -4.56 -10.68 3.55
N THR A 127 -5.61 -10.60 4.37
CA THR A 127 -6.64 -11.64 4.43
C THR A 127 -7.42 -11.72 3.12
N LEU A 128 -7.83 -10.58 2.57
CA LEU A 128 -8.54 -10.49 1.30
C LEU A 128 -7.72 -11.09 0.15
N ILE A 129 -6.42 -10.78 0.05
CA ILE A 129 -5.53 -11.39 -0.97
C ILE A 129 -5.45 -12.90 -0.77
N ARG A 130 -5.26 -13.37 0.46
CA ARG A 130 -5.13 -14.80 0.74
C ARG A 130 -6.39 -15.55 0.31
N ASP A 131 -7.55 -14.97 0.59
CA ASP A 131 -8.83 -15.59 0.24
C ASP A 131 -9.14 -15.45 -1.26
N ALA A 132 -8.71 -14.36 -1.90
CA ALA A 132 -8.77 -14.19 -3.36
C ALA A 132 -8.03 -15.32 -4.08
N LYS A 133 -6.79 -15.60 -3.67
CA LYS A 133 -5.95 -16.69 -4.20
C LYS A 133 -6.60 -18.06 -4.04
N LYS A 134 -7.20 -18.35 -2.87
CA LYS A 134 -7.93 -19.61 -2.65
C LYS A 134 -9.14 -19.76 -3.57
N SER A 135 -9.80 -18.65 -3.91
CA SER A 135 -10.97 -18.68 -4.78
C SER A 135 -10.66 -18.68 -6.27
N GLU A 136 -9.42 -18.42 -6.72
CA GLU A 136 -9.09 -18.27 -8.16
C GLU A 136 -9.52 -19.46 -9.02
N SER A 137 -9.35 -20.69 -8.52
CA SER A 137 -9.70 -21.92 -9.24
C SER A 137 -11.14 -22.41 -8.98
N ILE A 138 -11.84 -21.80 -8.02
CA ILE A 138 -13.16 -22.25 -7.55
C ILE A 138 -14.24 -21.29 -8.05
N ASP A 139 -14.05 -20.00 -7.78
CA ASP A 139 -15.00 -18.94 -8.09
C ASP A 139 -14.23 -17.70 -8.55
N LYS A 140 -14.18 -17.54 -9.87
CA LYS A 140 -13.47 -16.44 -10.53
C LYS A 140 -14.07 -15.08 -10.15
N GLN A 141 -15.39 -14.97 -10.07
CA GLN A 141 -16.02 -13.68 -9.75
C GLN A 141 -15.72 -13.29 -8.30
N LYS A 142 -15.83 -14.22 -7.36
CA LYS A 142 -15.44 -13.97 -5.98
C LYS A 142 -13.96 -13.59 -5.86
N SER A 143 -13.09 -14.29 -6.58
CA SER A 143 -11.66 -13.96 -6.60
C SER A 143 -11.41 -12.53 -7.08
N PHE A 144 -12.07 -12.13 -8.16
CA PHE A 144 -12.02 -10.78 -8.70
C PHE A 144 -12.44 -9.74 -7.66
N ASP A 145 -13.60 -9.94 -7.04
CA ASP A 145 -14.14 -8.99 -6.05
C ASP A 145 -13.21 -8.87 -4.84
N LEU A 146 -12.59 -9.97 -4.42
CA LEU A 146 -11.63 -9.98 -3.31
C LEU A 146 -10.33 -9.25 -3.65
N TYR A 147 -9.79 -9.39 -4.87
CA TYR A 147 -8.63 -8.62 -5.31
C TYR A 147 -8.94 -7.11 -5.40
N GLN A 148 -10.11 -6.75 -5.93
CA GLN A 148 -10.55 -5.35 -5.97
C GLN A 148 -10.68 -4.77 -4.55
N LYS A 149 -11.32 -5.51 -3.64
CA LYS A 149 -11.46 -5.09 -2.24
C LYS A 149 -10.09 -4.91 -1.58
N ALA A 150 -9.17 -5.85 -1.79
CA ALA A 150 -7.82 -5.74 -1.25
C ALA A 150 -7.09 -4.47 -1.74
N TYR A 151 -7.20 -4.16 -3.04
CA TYR A 151 -6.64 -2.94 -3.62
C TYR A 151 -7.23 -1.68 -2.96
N ASN A 152 -8.56 -1.63 -2.79
CA ASN A 152 -9.22 -0.52 -2.12
C ASN A 152 -8.77 -0.39 -0.65
N THR A 153 -8.66 -1.51 0.07
CA THR A 153 -8.20 -1.53 1.48
C THR A 153 -6.76 -1.02 1.59
N TYR A 154 -5.87 -1.40 0.67
CA TYR A 154 -4.51 -0.84 0.65
C TYR A 154 -4.47 0.64 0.28
N SER A 155 -5.32 1.08 -0.65
CA SER A 155 -5.41 2.50 -1.01
C SER A 155 -5.85 3.34 0.19
N GLU A 156 -6.80 2.86 1.01
CA GLU A 156 -7.18 3.53 2.24
C GLU A 156 -6.07 3.49 3.31
N LEU A 157 -5.27 2.41 3.37
CA LEU A 157 -4.10 2.33 4.24
C LEU A 157 -3.02 3.35 3.85
N GLU A 158 -2.70 3.47 2.56
CA GLU A 158 -1.77 4.48 2.05
C GLU A 158 -2.26 5.89 2.39
N LYS A 159 -3.53 6.18 2.10
CA LYS A 159 -4.15 7.46 2.44
C LYS A 159 -4.13 7.77 3.94
N LEU A 160 -4.31 6.76 4.80
CA LEU A 160 -4.19 6.90 6.26
C LEU A 160 -2.78 7.33 6.66
N ILE A 161 -1.76 6.71 6.05
CA ILE A 161 -0.34 7.06 6.27
C ILE A 161 -0.09 8.50 5.83
N ASP A 162 -0.49 8.85 4.60
CA ASP A 162 -0.25 10.16 4.01
C ASP A 162 -0.92 11.29 4.81
N THR A 163 -2.18 11.08 5.21
CA THR A 163 -2.93 12.06 6.00
C THR A 163 -2.31 12.29 7.38
N ASN A 164 -1.60 11.30 7.92
CA ASN A 164 -0.96 11.35 9.24
C ASN A 164 0.56 11.56 9.19
N ILE A 165 1.14 11.87 8.02
CA ILE A 165 2.59 11.95 7.84
C ILE A 165 3.25 12.98 8.77
N SER A 166 2.59 14.11 9.01
CA SER A 166 3.07 15.15 9.93
C SER A 166 3.10 14.67 11.38
N SER A 167 2.06 13.96 11.81
CA SER A 167 1.98 13.36 13.16
C SER A 167 3.04 12.27 13.35
N LEU A 168 3.24 11.43 12.33
CA LEU A 168 4.29 10.41 12.31
C LEU A 168 5.69 11.04 12.43
N ASN A 169 5.95 12.11 11.67
CA ASN A 169 7.20 12.86 11.75
C ASN A 169 7.41 13.52 13.12
N TRP A 170 6.35 14.03 13.74
CA TRP A 170 6.42 14.57 15.10
C TRP A 170 6.79 13.49 16.12
N VAL A 171 6.17 12.30 16.06
CA VAL A 171 6.53 11.18 16.94
C VAL A 171 7.99 10.78 16.75
N LYS A 172 8.48 10.73 15.51
CA LYS A 172 9.88 10.46 15.20
C LYS A 172 10.82 11.50 15.82
N PHE A 173 10.48 12.78 15.68
CA PHE A 173 11.27 13.88 16.27
C PHE A 173 11.28 13.81 17.79
N ARG A 174 10.12 13.59 18.42
CA ARG A 174 9.99 13.42 19.88
C ARG A 174 10.85 12.27 20.39
N LYS A 175 10.87 11.13 19.69
CA LYS A 175 11.75 10.00 20.03
C LYS A 175 13.24 10.37 19.97
N GLY A 176 13.64 11.23 19.04
CA GLY A 176 14.99 11.79 18.97
C GLY A 176 15.32 12.65 20.19
N ILE A 177 14.41 13.56 20.56
CA ILE A 177 14.58 14.42 21.76
C ILE A 177 14.69 13.58 23.03
N THR A 178 13.81 12.60 23.24
CA THR A 178 13.84 11.78 24.45
C THR A 178 15.13 10.97 24.56
N LYS A 179 15.68 10.50 23.43
CA LYS A 179 16.98 9.82 23.39
C LYS A 179 18.14 10.77 23.74
N ILE A 180 18.13 12.02 23.28
CA ILE A 180 19.14 13.01 23.66
C ILE A 180 19.03 13.35 25.15
N GLY A 181 17.81 13.57 25.64
CA GLY A 181 17.54 13.84 27.04
C GLY A 181 18.03 12.73 27.96
N SER A 182 17.82 11.46 27.60
CA SER A 182 18.30 10.33 28.41
C SER A 182 19.82 10.24 28.46
N ILE A 183 20.53 10.55 27.37
CA ILE A 183 21.99 10.64 27.34
C ILE A 183 22.48 11.76 28.27
N LEU A 184 21.84 12.94 28.23
CA LEU A 184 22.21 14.05 29.10
C LEU A 184 22.00 13.72 30.58
N VAL A 185 20.88 13.09 30.93
CA VAL A 185 20.62 12.60 32.29
C VAL A 185 21.71 11.63 32.74
N TRP A 186 22.09 10.69 31.88
CA TRP A 186 23.17 9.73 32.18
C TRP A 186 24.52 10.43 32.42
N ILE A 187 24.89 11.41 31.59
CA ILE A 187 26.11 12.21 31.78
C ILE A 187 26.07 12.96 33.12
N ILE A 188 24.95 13.61 33.43
CA ILE A 188 24.77 14.34 34.69
C ILE A 188 24.91 13.39 35.89
N SER A 189 24.32 12.19 35.82
CA SER A 189 24.47 11.18 36.88
C SER A 189 25.92 10.77 37.12
N ILE A 190 26.73 10.62 36.06
CA ILE A 190 28.16 10.32 36.19
C ILE A 190 28.91 11.47 36.88
N ILE A 191 28.64 12.71 36.49
CA ILE A 191 29.26 13.90 37.08
C ILE A 191 28.93 13.98 38.58
N ILE A 192 27.65 13.84 38.95
CA ILE A 192 27.21 13.88 40.36
C ILE A 192 27.89 12.76 41.16
N SER A 193 27.91 11.53 40.65
CA SER A 193 28.56 10.40 41.32
C SER A 193 30.06 10.62 41.55
N SER A 194 30.74 11.20 40.55
CA SER A 194 32.17 11.53 40.65
C SER A 194 32.42 12.60 41.71
N LEU A 195 31.60 13.66 41.74
CA LEU A 195 31.68 14.72 42.74
C LEU A 195 31.43 14.20 44.16
N VAL A 196 30.43 13.34 44.34
CA VAL A 196 30.14 12.70 45.64
C VAL A 196 31.33 11.84 46.09
N THR A 197 31.94 11.09 45.18
CA THR A 197 33.11 10.26 45.49
C THR A 197 34.31 11.11 45.92
N ILE A 198 34.60 12.21 45.22
CA ILE A 198 35.65 13.17 45.57
C ILE A 198 35.38 13.79 46.96
N PHE A 199 34.14 14.20 47.21
CA PHE A 199 33.74 14.80 48.48
C PHE A 199 33.82 13.80 49.65
N VAL A 200 33.41 12.55 49.45
CA VAL A 200 33.43 11.53 50.50
C VAL A 200 34.85 11.00 50.75
N GLY A 201 35.67 10.85 49.71
CA GLY A 201 37.00 10.23 49.79
C GLY A 201 38.15 11.18 50.14
N CYS A 202 37.93 12.50 50.15
CA CYS A 202 38.98 13.48 50.41
C CYS A 202 38.72 14.25 51.72
N ASP A 203 39.39 13.86 52.80
CA ASP A 203 39.27 14.49 54.13
C ASP A 203 39.67 15.98 54.14
N TRP A 204 40.56 16.38 53.23
CA TRP A 204 40.93 17.78 53.01
C TRP A 204 39.76 18.62 52.49
N ILE A 205 38.97 18.09 51.55
CA ILE A 205 37.80 18.79 50.98
C ILE A 205 36.67 18.85 52.01
N LYS A 206 36.44 17.76 52.76
CA LYS A 206 35.49 17.75 53.89
C LYS A 206 35.83 18.83 54.92
N SER A 207 37.09 18.93 55.33
CA SER A 207 37.51 19.92 56.33
C SER A 207 37.46 21.36 55.79
N PHE A 208 37.71 21.59 54.50
CA PHE A 208 37.55 22.91 53.90
C PHE A 208 36.07 23.38 53.90
N PHE A 209 35.13 22.52 53.52
CA PHE A 209 33.70 22.87 53.49
C PHE A 209 33.04 22.94 54.88
N LEU A 210 33.47 22.11 55.83
CA LEU A 210 33.00 22.15 57.22
C LEU A 210 33.57 23.32 58.04
N ASN A 211 34.62 23.99 57.57
CA ASN A 211 35.19 25.17 58.24
C ASN A 211 34.76 26.51 57.62
N VAL A 212 34.03 26.49 56.51
CA VAL A 212 33.54 27.69 55.79
C VAL A 212 32.05 27.96 56.07
N PHE A 213 31.36 27.05 56.75
CA PHE A 213 30.04 27.24 57.37
C PHE A 213 30.15 27.00 58.88
#